data_AF-A0A1Y0BLX6-F1
#
_entry.id   AF-A0A1Y0BLX6-F1
#
_cell.length_a   1.000
_cell.length_b   1.000
_cell.length_c   1.000
_cell.angle_alpha   90.00
_cell.angle_beta   90.00
_cell.angle_gamma   90.00
#
_symmetry.space_group_name_H-M   'P 1'
#
loop_
_entity.id
_entity.type
_entity.pdbx_description
1 polymer ?
#
loop_
_entity_poly.entity_id
_entity_poly.type
_entity_poly.pdbx_seq_one_letter_code
_entity_poly.pdbx_strand_id
1 'polypeptide(L)'
;MPDLDLLGATADPAERLRLAVRQTYAFYESLFGQIWGTYKLQDESPVLASTLTQLGEFQAEIVDLVVAAWMPVLLRSGEARGLVIGLLNFLTYRALRHDGGLSPEQATDRMTEALLHSLEALSRQSRKEAANV
;
A
#
# COMPACT_ATOMS: atom_id res chain seq x y z
N MET A 1 -7.16 -8.48 -9.88
CA MET A 1 -5.82 -7.95 -9.60
C MET A 1 -5.85 -6.44 -9.84
N PRO A 2 -5.12 -5.62 -9.06
CA PRO A 2 -4.95 -4.19 -9.34
C PRO A 2 -4.45 -3.92 -10.76
N ASP A 3 -4.87 -2.79 -11.33
CA ASP A 3 -4.58 -2.36 -12.70
C ASP A 3 -3.43 -1.36 -12.67
N LEU A 4 -2.21 -1.85 -12.95
CA LEU A 4 -0.98 -1.07 -12.89
C LEU A 4 -0.92 0.02 -13.97
N ASP A 5 -1.48 -0.25 -15.16
CA ASP A 5 -1.51 0.72 -16.27
C ASP A 5 -2.41 1.91 -15.91
N LEU A 6 -3.60 1.62 -15.35
CA LEU A 6 -4.51 2.66 -14.89
C LEU A 6 -3.90 3.49 -13.74
N LEU A 7 -3.20 2.83 -12.81
CA LEU A 7 -2.48 3.52 -11.74
C LEU A 7 -1.39 4.44 -12.30
N GLY A 8 -0.58 3.96 -13.24
CA GLY A 8 0.45 4.74 -13.91
C GLY A 8 -0.09 5.93 -14.71
N ALA A 9 -1.25 5.75 -15.35
CA ALA A 9 -1.92 6.78 -16.15
C ALA A 9 -2.64 7.86 -15.31
N THR A 10 -2.95 7.57 -14.04
CA THR A 10 -3.68 8.52 -13.16
C THR A 10 -2.76 9.67 -12.76
N ALA A 11 -3.01 10.88 -13.28
CA ALA A 11 -2.12 12.03 -13.11
C ALA A 11 -2.13 12.65 -11.72
N ASP A 12 -3.30 12.76 -11.08
CA ASP A 12 -3.41 13.34 -9.74
C ASP A 12 -2.85 12.39 -8.67
N PRO A 13 -1.84 12.79 -7.88
CA PRO A 13 -1.20 11.91 -6.89
C PRO A 13 -2.15 11.39 -5.81
N ALA A 14 -3.09 12.24 -5.38
CA ALA A 14 -4.08 11.87 -4.40
C ALA A 14 -5.05 10.83 -4.98
N GLU A 15 -5.57 11.06 -6.19
CA GLU A 15 -6.45 10.10 -6.86
C GLU A 15 -5.77 8.78 -7.18
N ARG A 16 -4.49 8.82 -7.59
CA ARG A 16 -3.69 7.60 -7.79
C ARG A 16 -3.59 6.79 -6.50
N LEU A 17 -3.35 7.44 -5.37
CA LEU A 17 -3.32 6.77 -4.07
C LEU A 17 -4.70 6.17 -3.72
N ARG A 18 -5.79 6.92 -3.89
CA ARG A 18 -7.16 6.41 -3.62
C ARG A 18 -7.45 5.16 -4.47
N LEU A 19 -7.09 5.22 -5.74
CA LEU A 19 -7.23 4.10 -6.66
C LEU A 19 -6.39 2.89 -6.22
N ALA A 20 -5.13 3.11 -5.82
CA ALA A 20 -4.23 2.05 -5.36
C ALA A 20 -4.77 1.34 -4.12
N VAL A 21 -5.20 2.09 -3.11
CA VAL A 21 -5.80 1.53 -1.88
C VAL A 21 -7.04 0.73 -2.23
N ARG A 22 -7.97 1.31 -3.00
CA ARG A 22 -9.22 0.66 -3.40
C ARG A 22 -8.99 -0.66 -4.12
N GLN A 23 -8.12 -0.67 -5.13
CA GLN A 23 -7.83 -1.88 -5.90
C GLN A 23 -7.11 -2.94 -5.08
N THR A 24 -6.13 -2.53 -4.27
CA THR A 24 -5.35 -3.44 -3.42
C THR A 24 -6.23 -4.09 -2.36
N TYR A 25 -7.07 -3.31 -1.68
CA TYR A 25 -7.95 -3.83 -0.63
C TYR A 25 -9.10 -4.64 -1.19
N ALA A 26 -9.66 -4.28 -2.34
CA ALA A 26 -10.63 -5.13 -3.03
C ALA A 26 -10.02 -6.48 -3.44
N PHE A 27 -8.76 -6.47 -3.90
CA PHE A 27 -8.02 -7.69 -4.18
C PHE A 27 -7.82 -8.55 -2.92
N TYR A 28 -7.41 -7.96 -1.81
CA TYR A 28 -7.27 -8.68 -0.54
C TYR A 28 -8.58 -9.25 -0.03
N GLU A 29 -9.68 -8.49 -0.09
CA GLU A 29 -11.00 -8.98 0.31
C GLU A 29 -11.40 -10.21 -0.52
N SER A 30 -11.15 -10.18 -1.83
CA SER A 30 -11.48 -11.30 -2.73
C SER A 30 -10.72 -12.60 -2.41
N LEU A 31 -9.59 -12.51 -1.70
CA LEU A 31 -8.71 -13.63 -1.36
C LEU A 31 -8.39 -13.70 0.14
N PHE A 32 -9.26 -13.13 0.99
CA PHE A 32 -8.92 -12.84 2.39
C PHE A 32 -8.47 -14.08 3.17
N GLY A 33 -9.24 -15.16 3.09
CA GLY A 33 -8.93 -16.41 3.77
C GLY A 33 -7.72 -17.12 3.16
N GLN A 34 -7.56 -17.05 1.84
CA GLN A 34 -6.48 -17.70 1.11
C GLN A 34 -5.14 -17.07 1.45
N ILE A 35 -5.03 -15.74 1.38
CA ILE A 35 -3.78 -15.03 1.72
C ILE A 35 -3.42 -15.30 3.19
N TRP A 36 -4.39 -15.27 4.10
CA TRP A 36 -4.14 -15.61 5.51
C TRP A 36 -3.67 -17.06 5.70
N GLY A 37 -4.29 -18.01 5.00
CA GLY A 37 -3.85 -19.40 4.99
C GLY A 37 -2.40 -19.54 4.52
N THR A 38 -2.02 -18.82 3.46
CA THR A 38 -0.64 -18.77 2.96
C THR A 38 0.32 -18.26 4.04
N TYR A 39 0.00 -17.16 4.73
CA TYR A 39 0.82 -16.66 5.85
C TYR A 39 0.99 -17.68 6.98
N LYS A 40 -0.06 -18.45 7.28
CA LYS A 40 -0.05 -19.43 8.37
C LYS A 40 0.75 -20.69 8.05
N LEU A 41 0.84 -21.06 6.78
CA LEU A 41 1.42 -22.34 6.32
C LEU A 41 2.71 -22.15 5.52
N GLN A 42 3.24 -20.92 5.42
CA GLN A 42 4.44 -20.62 4.61
C GLN A 42 5.67 -21.43 5.02
N ASP A 43 5.85 -21.70 6.32
CA ASP A 43 6.99 -22.46 6.84
C ASP A 43 6.86 -23.97 6.56
N GLU A 44 5.65 -24.41 6.24
CA GLU A 44 5.32 -25.81 5.93
C GLU A 44 5.41 -26.11 4.43
N SER A 45 5.46 -25.07 3.58
CA SER A 45 5.44 -25.22 2.12
C SER A 45 6.26 -24.14 1.41
N PRO A 46 7.37 -24.52 0.74
CA PRO A 46 8.17 -23.59 -0.06
C PRO A 46 7.36 -22.89 -1.17
N VAL A 47 6.31 -23.54 -1.68
CA VAL A 47 5.41 -22.95 -2.66
C VAL A 47 4.65 -21.76 -2.07
N LEU A 48 4.14 -21.90 -0.83
CA LEU A 48 3.43 -20.83 -0.15
C LEU A 48 4.35 -19.67 0.23
N ALA A 49 5.58 -19.96 0.67
CA ALA A 49 6.60 -18.94 0.88
C ALA A 49 6.93 -18.16 -0.41
N SER A 50 7.07 -18.87 -1.54
CA SER A 50 7.25 -18.23 -2.86
C SER A 50 6.04 -17.38 -3.26
N THR A 51 4.82 -17.82 -2.96
CA THR A 51 3.60 -17.04 -3.24
C THR A 51 3.58 -15.73 -2.44
N LEU A 52 4.00 -15.73 -1.17
CA LEU A 52 4.10 -14.50 -0.37
C LEU A 52 5.18 -13.55 -0.90
N THR A 53 6.29 -14.10 -1.38
CA THR A 53 7.35 -13.32 -2.02
C THR A 53 6.82 -12.61 -3.27
N GLN A 54 6.14 -13.34 -4.17
CA GLN A 54 5.52 -12.77 -5.37
C GLN A 54 4.44 -11.73 -5.05
N LEU A 55 3.65 -11.97 -4.00
CA LEU A 55 2.68 -10.99 -3.53
C LEU A 55 3.36 -9.70 -3.04
N GLY A 56 4.49 -9.83 -2.34
CA GLY A 56 5.30 -8.69 -1.90
C GLY A 56 5.95 -7.92 -3.05
N GLU A 57 6.45 -8.62 -4.07
CA GLU A 57 7.00 -8.02 -5.30
C GLU A 57 5.91 -7.23 -6.04
N PHE A 58 4.74 -7.84 -6.23
CA PHE A 58 3.59 -7.17 -6.83
C PHE A 58 3.15 -5.93 -6.02
N GLN A 59 3.12 -6.03 -4.69
CA GLN A 59 2.83 -4.90 -3.83
C GLN A 59 3.87 -3.77 -3.98
N ALA A 60 5.14 -4.12 -4.16
CA ALA A 60 6.22 -3.16 -4.35
C ALA A 60 6.04 -2.34 -5.65
N GLU A 61 5.58 -2.96 -6.74
CA GLU A 61 5.28 -2.25 -8.00
C GLU A 61 4.18 -1.20 -7.81
N ILE A 62 3.11 -1.53 -7.07
CA ILE A 62 2.05 -0.58 -6.72
C ILE A 62 2.61 0.57 -5.89
N VAL A 63 3.44 0.26 -4.90
CA VAL A 63 4.07 1.27 -4.03
C VAL A 63 4.91 2.23 -4.86
N ASP A 64 5.71 1.72 -5.80
CA ASP A 64 6.59 2.55 -6.61
C ASP A 64 5.77 3.50 -7.52
N LEU A 65 4.64 3.04 -8.08
CA LEU A 65 3.70 3.88 -8.84
C LEU A 65 3.06 4.98 -7.98
N VAL A 66 2.69 4.65 -6.73
CA VAL A 66 2.13 5.61 -5.78
C VAL A 66 3.19 6.63 -5.39
N VAL A 67 4.35 6.21 -4.87
CA VAL A 67 5.39 7.11 -4.37
C VAL A 67 5.92 8.04 -5.48
N ALA A 68 6.05 7.53 -6.71
CA ALA A 68 6.47 8.33 -7.87
C ALA A 68 5.55 9.53 -8.16
N ALA A 69 4.27 9.46 -7.79
CA ALA A 69 3.33 10.56 -8.00
C ALA A 69 3.54 11.73 -7.02
N TRP A 70 4.04 11.45 -5.81
CA TRP A 70 3.95 12.41 -4.71
C TRP A 70 5.11 13.41 -4.65
N MET A 71 6.33 13.03 -5.04
CA MET A 71 7.46 13.94 -5.36
C MET A 71 8.74 13.14 -5.67
N PRO A 72 9.63 13.64 -6.56
CA PRO A 72 10.93 12.98 -6.81
C PRO A 72 11.88 12.90 -5.60
N VAL A 73 11.68 13.75 -4.59
CA VAL A 73 12.42 13.69 -3.32
C VAL A 73 11.95 12.52 -2.45
N LEU A 74 10.63 12.25 -2.44
CA LEU A 74 10.08 11.10 -1.70
C LEU A 74 10.48 9.77 -2.32
N LEU A 75 10.76 9.71 -3.63
CA LEU A 75 11.35 8.54 -4.29
C LEU A 75 12.69 8.11 -3.67
N ARG A 76 13.42 9.01 -3.01
CA ARG A 76 14.69 8.69 -2.34
C ARG A 76 14.52 8.42 -0.84
N SER A 77 13.34 8.68 -0.29
CA SER A 77 13.04 8.42 1.11
C SER A 77 12.61 6.97 1.29
N GLY A 78 13.52 6.14 1.80
CA GLY A 78 13.18 4.77 2.23
C GLY A 78 12.05 4.76 3.27
N GLU A 79 11.87 5.84 4.02
CA GLU A 79 10.81 6.00 5.01
C GLU A 79 9.43 6.11 4.35
N ALA A 80 9.28 6.96 3.33
CA ALA A 80 8.02 7.08 2.58
C ALA A 80 7.64 5.75 1.94
N ARG A 81 8.60 5.07 1.32
CA ARG A 81 8.37 3.75 0.71
C ARG A 81 7.97 2.70 1.75
N GLY A 82 8.71 2.62 2.86
CA GLY A 82 8.42 1.70 3.96
C GLY A 82 7.04 1.93 4.59
N LEU A 83 6.64 3.19 4.73
CA LEU A 83 5.31 3.55 5.22
C LEU A 83 4.21 3.06 4.28
N VAL A 84 4.32 3.34 2.98
CA VAL A 84 3.32 2.92 2.00
C VAL A 84 3.26 1.40 1.91
N ILE A 85 4.41 0.70 1.94
CA ILE A 85 4.45 -0.78 2.01
C ILE A 85 3.70 -1.28 3.25
N GLY A 86 4.04 -0.77 4.42
CA GLY A 86 3.43 -1.23 5.68
C GLY A 86 1.92 -1.01 5.68
N LEU A 87 1.48 0.18 5.28
CA LEU A 87 0.08 0.57 5.29
C LEU A 87 -0.76 -0.12 4.20
N LEU A 88 -0.20 -0.39 3.01
CA LEU A 88 -0.88 -1.14 1.97
C LEU A 88 -0.80 -2.66 2.15
N ASN A 89 -0.08 -3.18 3.14
CA ASN A 89 0.14 -4.62 3.26
C ASN A 89 -1.13 -5.37 3.69
N PHE A 90 -1.25 -6.62 3.24
CA PHE A 90 -2.35 -7.51 3.64
C PHE A 90 -2.50 -7.65 5.16
N LEU A 91 -1.40 -7.74 5.92
CA LEU A 91 -1.48 -7.89 7.37
C LEU A 91 -2.11 -6.66 8.03
N THR A 92 -1.85 -5.47 7.49
CA THR A 92 -2.50 -4.22 7.94
C THR A 92 -3.98 -4.24 7.59
N TYR A 93 -4.34 -4.62 6.36
CA TYR A 93 -5.74 -4.79 5.97
C TYR A 93 -6.47 -5.78 6.87
N ARG A 94 -5.83 -6.93 7.14
CA ARG A 94 -6.35 -7.97 8.01
C ARG A 94 -6.58 -7.46 9.43
N ALA A 95 -5.64 -6.71 10.00
CA ALA A 95 -5.79 -6.12 11.33
C ALA A 95 -6.99 -5.17 11.39
N LEU A 96 -7.17 -4.31 10.36
CA LEU A 96 -8.34 -3.42 10.27
C LEU A 96 -9.67 -4.19 10.20
N ARG A 97 -9.71 -5.25 9.38
CA ARG A 97 -10.92 -6.04 9.14
C ARG A 97 -11.30 -6.91 10.33
N HIS A 98 -10.34 -7.67 10.86
CA HIS A 98 -10.60 -8.71 11.84
C HIS A 98 -10.50 -8.22 13.28
N ASP A 99 -9.43 -7.49 13.60
CA ASP A 99 -9.21 -7.04 14.98
C ASP A 99 -9.89 -5.69 15.23
N GLY A 100 -9.91 -4.82 14.21
CA GLY A 100 -10.60 -3.54 14.23
C GLY A 100 -12.10 -3.61 13.92
N GLY A 101 -12.60 -4.74 13.40
CA GLY A 101 -14.01 -4.94 13.07
C GLY A 101 -14.56 -4.01 11.98
N LEU A 102 -13.70 -3.36 11.20
CA LEU A 102 -14.12 -2.43 10.14
C LEU A 102 -14.67 -3.18 8.95
N SER A 103 -15.69 -2.64 8.27
CA SER A 103 -16.12 -3.14 6.95
C SER A 103 -15.02 -2.95 5.89
N PRO A 104 -15.08 -3.63 4.72
CA PRO A 104 -14.12 -3.40 3.63
C PRO A 104 -14.04 -1.93 3.19
N GLU A 105 -15.20 -1.26 3.12
CA GLU A 105 -15.32 0.15 2.77
C GLU A 105 -14.65 1.03 3.84
N GLN A 106 -14.99 0.81 5.12
CA GLN A 106 -14.40 1.55 6.23
C GLN A 106 -12.88 1.37 6.33
N ALA A 107 -12.38 0.16 6.07
CA ALA A 107 -10.95 -0.11 6.04
C ALA A 107 -10.26 0.63 4.88
N THR A 108 -10.90 0.66 3.71
CA THR A 108 -10.42 1.38 2.51
C THR A 108 -10.37 2.89 2.75
N ASP A 109 -11.45 3.47 3.28
CA ASP A 109 -11.55 4.90 3.56
C ASP A 109 -10.52 5.32 4.61
N ARG A 110 -10.46 4.59 5.73
CA ARG A 110 -9.50 4.87 6.80
C ARG A 110 -8.06 4.77 6.34
N MET A 111 -7.73 3.78 5.51
CA MET A 111 -6.37 3.64 5.00
C MET A 111 -6.02 4.73 3.99
N THR A 112 -6.99 5.10 3.14
CA THR A 112 -6.85 6.20 2.20
C THR A 112 -6.54 7.50 2.92
N GLU A 113 -7.31 7.85 3.95
CA GLU A 113 -7.08 9.05 4.77
C GLU A 113 -5.72 9.01 5.46
N ALA A 114 -5.36 7.87 6.07
CA ALA A 114 -4.08 7.71 6.76
C ALA A 114 -2.88 7.90 5.82
N LEU A 115 -2.92 7.32 4.62
CA LEU A 115 -1.86 7.45 3.63
C LEU A 115 -1.79 8.88 3.06
N LEU A 116 -2.93 9.50 2.74
CA LEU A 116 -2.97 10.88 2.26
C LEU A 116 -2.31 11.82 3.27
N HIS A 117 -2.78 11.80 4.52
CA HIS A 117 -2.24 12.67 5.56
C HIS A 117 -0.75 12.46 5.80
N SER A 118 -0.29 11.20 5.77
CA SER A 118 1.12 10.89 6.01
C SER A 118 2.02 11.34 4.87
N LEU A 119 1.62 11.11 3.61
CA LEU A 119 2.40 11.54 2.45
C LEU A 119 2.40 13.08 2.31
N GLU A 120 1.30 13.75 2.64
CA GLU A 120 1.26 15.21 2.71
C GLU A 120 2.17 15.78 3.81
N ALA A 121 2.22 15.13 4.98
CA ALA A 121 3.13 15.52 6.06
C ALA A 121 4.60 15.37 5.65
N LEU A 122 4.97 14.22 5.09
CA LEU A 122 6.32 13.94 4.59
C LEU A 122 6.73 14.89 3.46
N SER A 123 5.81 15.18 2.53
CA SER A 123 6.02 16.15 1.44
C SER A 123 6.25 17.58 1.97
N ARG A 124 5.53 17.98 3.03
CA ARG A 124 5.72 19.29 3.68
C ARG A 124 7.04 19.37 4.42
N GLN A 125 7.42 18.32 5.15
CA GLN A 125 8.69 18.25 5.86
C GLN A 125 9.87 18.34 4.89
N SER A 126 9.86 17.54 3.83
CA SER A 126 10.92 17.52 2.81
C SER A 126 11.13 18.89 2.15
N ARG A 127 10.03 19.62 1.88
CA ARG A 127 10.12 20.99 1.32
C ARG A 127 10.73 22.00 2.29
N LYS A 128 10.46 21.87 3.60
CA LYS A 128 11.09 22.73 4.62
C LYS A 128 12.58 22.48 4.73
N GLU A 129 12.98 21.21 4.71
CA GLU A 129 14.40 20.82 4.75
C GLU A 129 15.16 21.35 3.53
N ALA A 130 14.58 21.21 2.32
CA ALA A 130 15.20 21.71 1.09
C ALA A 130 15.30 23.24 1.00
N ALA A 131 14.42 23.99 1.68
CA ALA A 131 14.45 25.46 1.69
C ALA A 131 15.46 26.04 2.70
N ASN A 132 15.99 25.22 3.61
CA ASN A 132 16.97 25.60 4.62
C ASN A 132 18.42 25.27 4.22
N VAL A 133 18.64 24.82 2.98
CA VAL A 133 19.95 24.51 2.37
C VAL A 133 20.23 25.53 1.28
#